data_AF-A0ABD2SW78-F1
#
_entry.id   AF-A0ABD2SW78-F1
#
_cell.length_a   1.000
_cell.length_b   1.000
_cell.length_c   1.000
_cell.angle_alpha   90.00
_cell.angle_beta   90.00
_cell.angle_gamma   90.00
#
_symmetry.space_group_name_H-M   'P 1'
#
loop_
_entity.id
_entity.type
_entity.pdbx_description
1 polymer ?
#
loop_
_entity_poly.entity_id
_entity_poly.type
_entity_poly.pdbx_seq_one_letter_code
_entity_poly.pdbx_strand_id
1 'polypeptide(L)'
;MPQNGEIYGISRKLYFPHISVDWGYVYASCNGLVLVADSDNVQFLINPTTLKCHKLPTLSLVRCWNMYGLGYDVVSDDFKVVVLSFPISNKENKTFTCVYMYSLKKGLWEKLENSPYDHSRFHLCSGAFVNGALHWLARTTSENSTTIAAFDLSVDKFSEVPKPTDLQNYCFMCIAALKGCLCVSTHLSPSMDTITFWIMKEYGVKESWTKFKITEPSFDVSLTTLVCSIGDDDVLLDVDVEVVVYNMKENRRKNLLIDVNPINYDGLTFVDSLVSPYFGSETEG
;
A
#
# COMPACT_ATOMS: atom_id res chain seq x y z
N MET A 1 7.52 23.47 -31.07
CA MET A 1 7.03 24.32 -29.96
C MET A 1 7.07 23.47 -28.71
N PRO A 2 7.78 23.86 -27.62
CA PRO A 2 7.87 23.03 -26.43
C PRO A 2 6.70 23.34 -25.50
N GLN A 3 5.82 22.37 -25.24
CA GLN A 3 4.80 22.43 -24.18
C GLN A 3 4.83 21.13 -23.35
N ASN A 4 6.01 20.71 -22.92
CA ASN A 4 6.10 19.70 -21.87
C ASN A 4 5.92 20.44 -20.54
N GLY A 5 4.76 20.28 -19.91
CA GLY A 5 4.54 20.81 -18.56
C GLY A 5 5.44 20.08 -17.58
N GLU A 6 6.54 20.72 -17.20
CA GLU A 6 7.46 20.22 -16.17
C GLU A 6 6.85 20.44 -14.79
N ILE A 7 6.98 19.43 -13.93
CA ILE A 7 6.63 19.53 -12.51
C ILE A 7 7.94 19.42 -11.72
N TYR A 8 8.16 20.38 -10.84
CA TYR A 8 9.33 20.41 -9.98
C TYR A 8 8.97 19.84 -8.61
N GLY A 9 9.61 18.74 -8.24
CA GLY A 9 9.55 18.17 -6.90
C GLY A 9 10.58 18.84 -6.00
N ILE A 10 10.22 19.08 -4.74
CA ILE A 10 11.16 19.51 -3.69
C ILE A 10 11.44 18.30 -2.82
N SER A 11 12.70 17.93 -2.67
CA SER A 11 13.08 16.89 -1.71
C SER A 11 13.55 17.49 -0.39
N ARG A 12 13.39 16.71 0.68
CA ARG A 12 13.94 17.02 1.99
C ARG A 12 14.43 15.73 2.63
N LYS A 13 15.69 15.71 3.05
CA LYS A 13 16.23 14.61 3.85
C LYS A 13 15.73 14.71 5.28
N LEU A 14 15.16 13.62 5.79
CA LEU A 14 14.69 13.51 7.17
C LEU A 14 15.76 12.80 8.01
N TYR A 15 15.95 13.30 9.23
CA TYR A 15 16.88 12.72 10.21
C TYR A 15 16.08 12.43 11.47
N PHE A 16 16.05 11.17 11.87
CA PHE A 16 15.39 10.72 13.09
C PHE A 16 16.43 10.69 14.22
N PRO A 17 16.33 11.57 15.24
CA PRO A 17 17.24 11.54 16.37
C PRO A 17 17.19 10.17 17.04
N HIS A 18 18.33 9.69 17.53
CA HIS A 18 18.46 8.41 18.25
C HIS A 18 18.37 7.13 17.41
N ILE A 19 18.29 7.22 16.08
CA ILE A 19 18.27 6.05 15.20
C ILE A 19 19.28 6.25 14.06
N SER A 20 20.22 5.31 13.96
CA SER A 20 21.15 5.20 12.83
C SER A 20 20.91 3.84 12.16
N VAL A 21 19.92 3.81 11.28
CA VAL A 21 19.58 2.61 10.48
C VAL A 21 19.63 2.97 9.01
N ASP A 22 20.02 1.99 8.20
CA ASP A 22 19.90 2.08 6.76
C ASP A 22 18.46 1.70 6.40
N TRP A 23 17.64 2.71 6.10
CA TRP A 23 16.25 2.50 5.71
C TRP A 23 16.17 1.67 4.43
N GLY A 24 15.32 0.63 4.45
CA GLY A 24 15.16 -0.31 3.34
C GLY A 24 13.84 -0.12 2.60
N TYR A 25 12.73 -0.10 3.35
CA TYR A 25 11.39 -0.20 2.75
C TYR A 25 10.37 0.74 3.39
N VAL A 26 9.40 1.17 2.58
CA VAL A 26 8.23 1.92 3.05
C VAL A 26 6.97 1.11 2.75
N TYR A 27 6.24 0.72 3.79
CA TYR A 27 5.14 -0.24 3.63
C TYR A 27 3.78 0.40 3.51
N ALA A 28 3.45 1.35 4.39
CA ALA A 28 2.11 1.92 4.47
C ALA A 28 2.11 3.23 5.25
N SER A 29 1.06 4.02 5.07
CA SER A 29 0.82 5.25 5.83
C SER A 29 -0.64 5.35 6.25
N CYS A 30 -0.88 6.00 7.39
CA CYS A 30 -2.21 6.29 7.88
C CYS A 30 -2.17 7.48 8.82
N ASN A 31 -2.99 8.51 8.57
CA ASN A 31 -3.19 9.67 9.46
C ASN A 31 -1.89 10.30 10.00
N GLY A 32 -0.86 10.33 9.16
CA GLY A 32 0.46 10.93 9.42
C GLY A 32 1.50 10.03 10.07
N LEU A 33 1.14 8.79 10.43
CA LEU A 33 2.11 7.75 10.71
C LEU A 33 2.49 7.02 9.42
N VAL A 34 3.75 6.59 9.34
CA VAL A 34 4.28 5.79 8.24
C VAL A 34 4.96 4.56 8.84
N LEU A 35 4.62 3.39 8.31
CA LEU A 35 5.28 2.12 8.61
C LEU A 35 6.45 1.92 7.64
N VAL A 36 7.65 1.80 8.20
CA VAL A 36 8.90 1.62 7.46
C VAL A 36 9.69 0.46 8.04
N ALA A 37 10.68 -0.03 7.30
CA ALA A 37 11.68 -0.95 7.82
C ALA A 37 13.10 -0.59 7.40
N ASP A 38 14.06 -1.01 8.20
CA ASP A 38 15.48 -0.97 7.85
C ASP A 38 15.88 -2.13 6.92
N SER A 39 17.15 -2.15 6.52
CA SER A 39 17.74 -3.19 5.66
C SER A 39 17.72 -4.60 6.28
N ASP A 40 17.65 -4.69 7.61
CA ASP A 40 17.51 -5.95 8.36
C ASP A 40 16.03 -6.35 8.55
N ASN A 41 15.11 -5.61 7.92
CA ASN A 41 13.67 -5.81 8.00
C ASN A 41 13.15 -5.72 9.44
N VAL A 42 13.68 -4.77 10.22
CA VAL A 42 13.11 -4.34 11.50
C VAL A 42 12.08 -3.25 11.24
N GLN A 43 10.87 -3.39 11.78
CA GLN A 43 9.79 -2.45 11.53
C GLN A 43 9.79 -1.27 12.50
N PHE A 44 9.46 -0.09 11.98
CA PHE A 44 9.30 1.14 12.76
C PHE A 44 8.04 1.89 12.32
N LEU A 45 7.38 2.54 13.27
CA LEU A 45 6.41 3.60 12.99
C LEU A 45 7.10 4.94 13.13
N ILE A 46 7.09 5.73 12.05
CA ILE A 46 7.63 7.09 12.06
C ILE A 46 6.50 8.10 11.89
N ASN A 47 6.71 9.29 12.45
CA ASN A 47 6.00 10.49 12.03
C ASN A 47 7.01 11.43 11.36
N PRO A 48 6.97 11.58 10.02
CA PRO A 48 7.88 12.44 9.27
C PRO A 48 7.84 13.93 9.68
N THR A 49 6.69 14.43 10.12
CA THR A 49 6.48 15.83 10.53
C THR A 49 7.13 16.13 11.87
N THR A 50 6.98 15.23 12.84
CA THR A 50 7.53 15.41 14.20
C THR A 50 8.93 14.83 14.38
N LEU A 51 9.43 14.09 13.38
CA LEU A 51 10.71 13.36 13.41
C LEU A 51 10.82 12.34 14.56
N LYS A 52 9.67 11.88 15.06
CA LYS A 52 9.58 10.82 16.07
C LYS A 52 9.55 9.44 15.40
N CYS A 53 10.13 8.44 16.06
CA CYS A 53 10.23 7.08 15.53
C CYS A 53 10.14 6.00 16.62
N HIS A 54 9.18 5.10 16.47
CA HIS A 54 8.95 3.99 17.38
C HIS A 54 9.35 2.66 16.73
N LYS A 55 10.30 1.96 17.35
CA LYS A 55 10.69 0.61 16.94
C LYS A 55 9.63 -0.38 17.40
N LEU A 56 9.07 -1.15 16.48
CA LEU A 56 8.12 -2.20 16.82
C LEU A 56 8.84 -3.40 17.46
N PRO A 57 8.20 -4.12 18.40
CA PRO A 57 8.74 -5.38 18.90
C PRO A 57 8.96 -6.36 17.75
N THR A 58 10.07 -7.11 17.78
CA THR A 58 10.40 -8.04 16.69
C THR A 58 9.35 -9.16 16.60
N LEU A 59 8.78 -9.34 15.42
CA LEU A 59 7.92 -10.47 15.09
C LEU A 59 8.77 -11.57 14.43
N SER A 60 9.02 -12.67 15.12
CA SER A 60 9.88 -13.75 14.60
C SER A 60 9.18 -14.60 13.53
N LEU A 61 9.19 -14.11 12.29
CA LEU A 61 8.64 -14.79 11.11
C LEU A 61 9.77 -15.45 10.30
N VAL A 62 9.91 -16.77 10.39
CA VAL A 62 11.01 -17.50 9.73
C VAL A 62 10.56 -17.99 8.35
N ARG A 63 11.29 -17.57 7.29
CA ARG A 63 11.11 -18.05 5.90
C ARG A 63 9.70 -17.84 5.33
N CYS A 64 9.15 -16.65 5.57
CA CYS A 64 7.85 -16.25 5.05
C CYS A 64 7.98 -15.01 4.16
N TRP A 65 7.09 -14.89 3.19
CA TRP A 65 6.75 -13.61 2.59
C TRP A 65 5.73 -12.91 3.47
N ASN A 66 5.85 -11.59 3.59
CA ASN A 66 5.03 -10.77 4.46
C ASN A 66 4.43 -9.62 3.68
N MET A 67 3.16 -9.34 3.92
CA MET A 67 2.47 -8.15 3.47
C MET A 67 2.07 -7.34 4.69
N TYR A 68 2.22 -6.02 4.59
CA TYR A 68 1.97 -5.12 5.69
C TYR A 68 0.82 -4.18 5.35
N GLY A 69 0.07 -3.77 6.38
CA GLY A 69 -0.90 -2.70 6.30
C GLY A 69 -0.89 -1.89 7.59
N LEU A 70 -1.08 -0.58 7.48
CA LEU A 70 -1.23 0.32 8.60
C LEU A 70 -2.58 1.02 8.48
N GLY A 71 -3.38 0.98 9.55
CA GLY A 71 -4.68 1.64 9.58
C GLY A 71 -5.03 2.15 10.97
N TYR A 72 -6.03 3.03 11.01
CA TYR A 72 -6.55 3.61 12.24
C TYR A 72 -7.95 3.06 12.51
N ASP A 73 -8.10 2.37 13.64
CA ASP A 73 -9.38 1.89 14.13
C ASP A 73 -10.05 2.98 14.97
N VAL A 74 -11.06 3.62 14.39
CA VAL A 74 -11.82 4.69 15.05
C VAL A 74 -12.60 4.18 16.27
N VAL A 75 -12.95 2.90 16.33
CA VAL A 75 -13.77 2.34 17.42
C VAL A 75 -12.93 2.17 18.69
N SER A 76 -11.69 1.68 18.56
CA SER A 76 -10.74 1.57 19.66
C SER A 76 -9.82 2.81 19.81
N ASP A 77 -9.94 3.77 18.89
CA ASP A 77 -9.08 4.95 18.77
C ASP A 77 -7.59 4.54 18.72
N ASP A 78 -7.25 3.55 17.90
CA ASP A 78 -5.92 2.93 17.90
C ASP A 78 -5.33 2.83 16.49
N PHE A 79 -4.01 2.97 16.41
CA PHE A 79 -3.27 2.60 15.21
C PHE A 79 -2.92 1.13 15.26
N LYS A 80 -3.27 0.41 14.20
CA LYS A 80 -3.04 -1.02 14.08
C LYS A 80 -2.14 -1.30 12.87
N VAL A 81 -1.12 -2.12 13.08
CA VAL A 81 -0.33 -2.71 12.00
C VAL A 81 -0.76 -4.15 11.82
N VAL A 82 -1.16 -4.52 10.61
CA VAL A 82 -1.53 -5.90 10.27
C VAL A 82 -0.47 -6.48 9.35
N VAL A 83 -0.02 -7.69 9.70
CA VAL A 83 0.95 -8.46 8.93
C VAL A 83 0.29 -9.75 8.46
N LEU A 84 0.26 -9.95 7.15
CA LEU A 84 -0.10 -11.22 6.53
C LEU A 84 1.17 -11.98 6.22
N SER A 85 1.32 -13.18 6.76
CA SER A 85 2.54 -13.98 6.62
C SER A 85 2.22 -15.36 6.04
N PHE A 86 2.94 -15.75 4.99
CA PHE A 86 2.72 -17.01 4.29
C PHE A 86 4.05 -17.64 3.82
N PRO A 87 4.13 -18.98 3.70
CA PRO A 87 5.37 -19.67 3.38
C PRO A 87 5.84 -19.41 1.94
N ILE A 88 7.16 -19.25 1.75
CA ILE A 88 7.81 -18.99 0.45
C ILE A 88 7.63 -20.18 -0.53
N SER A 89 7.56 -21.41 -0.02
CA SER A 89 7.34 -22.61 -0.84
C SER A 89 6.10 -23.36 -0.37
N ASN A 90 5.11 -23.49 -1.24
CA ASN A 90 3.88 -24.22 -0.93
C ASN A 90 3.80 -25.49 -1.77
N LYS A 91 4.33 -26.60 -1.25
CA LYS A 91 4.32 -27.90 -1.96
C LYS A 91 2.93 -28.55 -2.00
N GLU A 92 1.96 -28.07 -1.21
CA GLU A 92 0.69 -28.78 -0.96
C GLU A 92 -0.57 -28.04 -1.48
N ASN A 93 -0.43 -26.96 -2.24
CA ASN A 93 -1.57 -26.12 -2.71
C ASN A 93 -2.53 -25.62 -1.61
N LYS A 94 -2.18 -25.78 -0.32
CA LYS A 94 -2.92 -25.24 0.82
C LYS A 94 -2.28 -23.95 1.25
N THR A 95 -2.88 -22.83 0.92
CA THR A 95 -2.36 -21.51 1.25
C THR A 95 -2.75 -21.16 2.67
N PHE A 96 -1.77 -21.16 3.57
CA PHE A 96 -1.93 -20.81 4.97
C PHE A 96 -1.37 -19.40 5.18
N THR A 97 -2.26 -18.42 5.33
CA THR A 97 -1.88 -17.04 5.61
C THR A 97 -2.15 -16.73 7.08
N CYS A 98 -1.09 -16.69 7.88
CA CYS A 98 -1.14 -16.21 9.25
C CYS A 98 -1.42 -14.71 9.27
N VAL A 99 -2.18 -14.27 10.27
CA VAL A 99 -2.50 -12.86 10.49
C VAL A 99 -1.97 -12.47 11.85
N TYR A 100 -1.14 -11.43 11.88
CA TYR A 100 -0.64 -10.82 13.10
C TYR A 100 -1.05 -9.36 13.14
N MET A 101 -1.41 -8.88 14.32
CA MET A 101 -1.82 -7.50 14.52
C MET A 101 -1.03 -6.89 15.67
N TYR A 102 -0.41 -5.75 15.42
CA TYR A 102 0.14 -4.89 16.46
C TYR A 102 -0.87 -3.80 16.77
N SER A 103 -1.17 -3.63 18.05
CA SER A 103 -1.92 -2.49 18.56
C SER A 103 -0.92 -1.48 19.14
N LEU A 104 -0.93 -0.24 18.64
CA LEU A 104 -0.05 0.80 19.15
C LEU A 104 -0.37 1.10 20.61
N LYS A 105 -1.66 1.15 20.96
CA LYS A 105 -2.12 1.34 22.35
C LYS A 105 -1.65 0.26 23.30
N LYS A 106 -1.76 -1.01 22.91
CA LYS A 106 -1.34 -2.14 23.76
C LYS A 106 0.18 -2.35 23.75
N GLY A 107 0.87 -1.89 22.70
CA GLY A 107 2.30 -2.03 22.55
C GLY A 107 2.78 -3.47 22.25
N LEU A 108 1.89 -4.36 21.79
CA LEU A 108 2.19 -5.79 21.60
C LEU A 108 1.57 -6.36 20.33
N TRP A 109 2.15 -7.48 19.88
CA TRP A 109 1.63 -8.28 18.76
C TRP A 109 0.67 -9.35 19.26
N GLU A 110 -0.45 -9.50 18.56
CA GLU A 110 -1.43 -10.56 18.76
C GLU A 110 -1.53 -11.40 17.48
N LYS A 111 -1.53 -12.73 17.62
CA LYS A 111 -1.85 -13.62 16.50
C LYS A 111 -3.36 -13.79 16.44
N LEU A 112 -3.94 -13.54 15.27
CA LEU A 112 -5.37 -13.66 15.03
C LEU A 112 -5.72 -14.96 14.31
N GLU A 113 -7.00 -15.13 14.00
CA GLU A 113 -7.45 -16.16 13.07
C GLU A 113 -6.76 -15.99 11.71
N ASN A 114 -6.43 -17.11 11.06
CA ASN A 114 -5.78 -17.07 9.76
C ASN A 114 -6.73 -16.51 8.70
N SER A 115 -6.18 -15.89 7.66
CA SER A 115 -6.98 -15.43 6.53
C SER A 115 -7.60 -16.64 5.80
N PRO A 116 -8.90 -16.58 5.46
CA PRO A 116 -9.53 -17.61 4.63
C PRO A 116 -9.14 -17.51 3.15
N TYR A 117 -8.42 -16.45 2.77
CA TYR A 117 -7.94 -16.17 1.41
C TYR A 117 -6.46 -16.48 1.23
N ASP A 118 -6.08 -16.76 -0.01
CA ASP A 118 -4.70 -16.89 -0.44
C ASP A 118 -4.11 -15.56 -0.92
N HIS A 119 -3.14 -15.02 -0.18
CA HIS A 119 -2.47 -13.76 -0.52
C HIS A 119 -1.15 -13.95 -1.28
N SER A 120 -0.68 -15.20 -1.46
CA SER A 120 0.68 -15.49 -1.93
C SER A 120 1.00 -14.98 -3.34
N ARG A 121 -0.01 -14.84 -4.20
CA ARG A 121 0.18 -14.31 -5.56
C ARG A 121 0.44 -12.81 -5.64
N PHE A 122 0.12 -12.07 -4.59
CA PHE A 122 0.19 -10.61 -4.57
C PHE A 122 1.17 -10.10 -3.51
N HIS A 123 2.16 -10.91 -3.16
CA HIS A 123 3.08 -10.68 -2.05
C HIS A 123 3.90 -9.38 -2.12
N LEU A 124 3.96 -8.74 -3.29
CA LEU A 124 4.64 -7.46 -3.50
C LEU A 124 3.75 -6.24 -3.20
N CYS A 125 2.44 -6.44 -2.96
CA CYS A 125 1.50 -5.35 -2.72
C CYS A 125 1.22 -5.15 -1.22
N SER A 126 1.52 -3.96 -0.71
CA SER A 126 1.05 -3.55 0.62
C SER A 126 -0.47 -3.37 0.67
N GLY A 127 -1.01 -3.34 1.89
CA GLY A 127 -2.44 -3.17 2.14
C GLY A 127 -2.88 -1.72 2.00
N ALA A 128 -4.01 -1.51 1.33
CA ALA A 128 -4.63 -0.18 1.19
C ALA A 128 -5.64 0.06 2.32
N PHE A 129 -5.46 1.13 3.08
CA PHE A 129 -6.41 1.52 4.13
C PHE A 129 -7.51 2.44 3.58
N VAL A 130 -8.76 1.96 3.62
CA VAL A 130 -9.94 2.71 3.16
C VAL A 130 -11.13 2.36 4.05
N ASN A 131 -11.92 3.35 4.46
CA ASN A 131 -13.17 3.14 5.20
C ASN A 131 -13.06 2.20 6.42
N GLY A 132 -11.99 2.34 7.22
CA GLY A 132 -11.79 1.55 8.45
C GLY A 132 -11.26 0.12 8.24
N ALA A 133 -11.03 -0.30 6.98
CA ALA A 133 -10.52 -1.62 6.65
C ALA A 133 -9.23 -1.56 5.83
N LEU A 134 -8.39 -2.58 6.01
CA LEU A 134 -7.21 -2.83 5.17
C LEU A 134 -7.55 -3.79 4.05
N HIS A 135 -7.15 -3.46 2.82
CA HIS A 135 -7.53 -4.20 1.63
C HIS A 135 -6.30 -4.79 0.94
N TRP A 136 -6.40 -6.07 0.58
CA TRP A 136 -5.39 -6.77 -0.22
C TRP A 136 -6.03 -7.53 -1.37
N LEU A 137 -5.27 -7.67 -2.45
CA LEU A 137 -5.58 -8.62 -3.50
C LEU A 137 -5.30 -10.03 -2.99
N ALA A 138 -6.23 -10.95 -3.22
CA ALA A 138 -6.12 -12.33 -2.78
C ALA A 138 -6.82 -13.27 -3.77
N ARG A 139 -6.75 -14.58 -3.53
CA ARG A 139 -7.57 -15.58 -4.22
C ARG A 139 -8.50 -16.28 -3.25
N THR A 140 -9.71 -16.55 -3.71
CA THR A 140 -10.59 -17.52 -3.04
C THR A 140 -10.03 -18.93 -3.30
N THR A 141 -9.90 -19.74 -2.26
CA THR A 141 -9.39 -21.12 -2.38
C THR A 141 -10.34 -22.04 -3.13
N SER A 142 -11.65 -21.76 -3.09
CA SER A 142 -12.71 -22.55 -3.74
C SER A 142 -12.76 -22.37 -5.26
N GLU A 143 -12.68 -21.14 -5.75
CA GLU A 143 -12.89 -20.81 -7.16
C GLU A 143 -11.60 -20.48 -7.91
N ASN A 144 -10.47 -20.39 -7.19
CA ASN A 144 -9.18 -19.91 -7.70
C ASN A 144 -9.31 -18.56 -8.45
N SER A 145 -10.32 -17.77 -8.08
CA SER A 145 -10.63 -16.47 -8.66
C SER A 145 -9.99 -15.37 -7.79
N THR A 146 -9.54 -14.29 -8.42
CA THR A 146 -9.02 -13.12 -7.70
C THR A 146 -10.18 -12.38 -7.01
N THR A 147 -9.98 -12.06 -5.73
CA THR A 147 -10.89 -11.28 -4.89
C THR A 147 -10.15 -10.13 -4.21
N ILE A 148 -10.91 -9.21 -3.63
CA ILE A 148 -10.41 -8.12 -2.79
C ILE A 148 -10.81 -8.46 -1.36
N ALA A 149 -9.85 -8.91 -0.58
CA ALA A 149 -10.04 -9.24 0.83
C ALA A 149 -9.88 -7.96 1.68
N ALA A 150 -10.91 -7.63 2.45
CA ALA A 150 -10.93 -6.50 3.36
C ALA A 150 -10.90 -6.99 4.81
N PHE A 151 -9.89 -6.58 5.57
CA PHE A 151 -9.78 -6.81 6.99
C PHE A 151 -10.31 -5.59 7.76
N ASP A 152 -11.47 -5.76 8.40
CA ASP A 152 -12.08 -4.73 9.23
C ASP A 152 -11.34 -4.64 10.57
N LEU A 153 -10.75 -3.47 10.85
CA LEU A 153 -9.96 -3.25 12.06
C LEU A 153 -10.81 -3.15 13.32
N SER A 154 -12.12 -2.92 13.23
CA SER A 154 -12.99 -2.76 14.40
C SER A 154 -13.45 -4.10 14.98
N VAL A 155 -13.58 -5.12 14.13
CA VAL A 155 -14.04 -6.46 14.50
C VAL A 155 -12.99 -7.56 14.25
N ASP A 156 -11.82 -7.17 13.75
CA ASP A 156 -10.67 -8.03 13.46
C ASP A 156 -11.01 -9.22 12.54
N LYS A 157 -11.82 -8.98 11.50
CA LYS A 157 -12.31 -10.02 10.58
C LYS A 157 -12.16 -9.65 9.12
N PHE A 158 -11.96 -10.67 8.29
CA PHE A 158 -11.99 -10.53 6.85
C PHE A 158 -13.40 -10.60 6.28
N SER A 159 -13.60 -9.85 5.20
CA SER A 159 -14.76 -9.91 4.30
C SER A 159 -14.31 -9.68 2.86
N GLU A 160 -15.22 -9.85 1.90
CA GLU A 160 -14.96 -9.51 0.49
C GLU A 160 -15.65 -8.19 0.13
N VAL A 161 -14.94 -7.38 -0.64
CA VAL A 161 -15.50 -6.17 -1.25
C VAL A 161 -15.81 -6.47 -2.73
N PRO A 162 -16.93 -5.96 -3.28
CA PRO A 162 -17.27 -6.22 -4.68
C PRO A 162 -16.16 -5.76 -5.63
N LYS A 163 -15.73 -6.66 -6.52
CA LYS A 163 -14.80 -6.34 -7.60
C LYS A 163 -15.48 -5.61 -8.77
N PRO A 164 -14.73 -4.86 -9.60
CA PRO A 164 -15.24 -4.28 -10.83
C PRO A 164 -15.85 -5.34 -11.78
N THR A 165 -16.84 -4.92 -12.59
CA THR A 165 -17.51 -5.78 -13.57
C THR A 165 -16.58 -6.13 -14.75
N ASP A 166 -16.78 -7.30 -15.37
CA ASP A 166 -16.10 -7.75 -16.61
C ASP A 166 -14.58 -7.95 -16.54
N LEU A 167 -14.08 -8.43 -15.39
CA LEU A 167 -12.65 -8.73 -15.21
C LEU A 167 -12.21 -10.13 -15.68
N GLN A 168 -13.02 -10.85 -16.47
CA GLN A 168 -12.71 -12.24 -16.86
C GLN A 168 -11.37 -12.39 -17.61
N ASN A 169 -10.93 -11.34 -18.32
CA ASN A 169 -9.67 -11.32 -19.09
C ASN A 169 -8.58 -10.44 -18.45
N TYR A 170 -8.78 -9.97 -17.21
CA TYR A 170 -7.90 -9.00 -16.56
C TYR A 170 -7.12 -9.64 -15.42
N CYS A 171 -5.82 -9.35 -15.35
CA CYS A 171 -4.99 -9.62 -14.18
C CYS A 171 -4.95 -8.39 -13.29
N PHE A 172 -5.30 -8.53 -12.01
CA PHE A 172 -5.06 -7.49 -11.01
C PHE A 172 -3.57 -7.38 -10.73
N MET A 173 -3.10 -6.16 -10.51
CA MET A 173 -1.68 -5.89 -10.27
C MET A 173 -1.45 -5.26 -8.91
N CYS A 174 -2.05 -4.09 -8.67
CA CYS A 174 -1.89 -3.38 -7.41
C CYS A 174 -3.22 -2.89 -6.83
N ILE A 175 -3.19 -2.58 -5.55
CA ILE A 175 -4.29 -2.00 -4.78
C ILE A 175 -3.75 -0.78 -4.03
N ALA A 176 -4.52 0.30 -4.01
CA ALA A 176 -4.11 1.55 -3.41
C ALA A 176 -5.31 2.34 -2.88
N ALA A 177 -5.06 3.29 -1.99
CA ALA A 177 -6.02 4.31 -1.60
C ALA A 177 -5.77 5.58 -2.43
N LEU A 178 -6.76 6.01 -3.22
CA LEU A 178 -6.66 7.21 -4.06
C LEU A 178 -7.76 8.19 -3.67
N LYS A 179 -7.40 9.35 -3.12
CA LYS A 179 -8.36 10.38 -2.65
C LYS A 179 -9.45 9.78 -1.73
N GLY A 180 -9.04 8.89 -0.83
CA GLY A 180 -9.95 8.18 0.08
C GLY A 180 -10.82 7.09 -0.56
N CYS A 181 -10.69 6.85 -1.87
CA CYS A 181 -11.39 5.77 -2.57
C CYS A 181 -10.48 4.54 -2.72
N LEU A 182 -11.08 3.35 -2.74
CA LEU A 182 -10.34 2.13 -3.06
C LEU A 182 -10.04 2.10 -4.57
N CYS A 183 -8.78 1.88 -4.92
CA CYS A 183 -8.32 1.82 -6.30
C CYS A 183 -7.61 0.47 -6.56
N VAL A 184 -7.88 -0.12 -7.71
CA VAL A 184 -7.21 -1.35 -8.18
C VAL A 184 -6.77 -1.18 -9.62
N SER A 185 -5.58 -1.65 -9.96
CA SER A 185 -5.08 -1.64 -11.33
C SER A 185 -5.19 -3.02 -11.97
N THR A 186 -5.44 -3.02 -13.28
CA THR A 186 -5.64 -4.24 -14.07
C THR A 186 -5.04 -4.10 -15.47
N HIS A 187 -4.56 -5.20 -16.06
CA HIS A 187 -4.14 -5.23 -17.48
C HIS A 187 -5.16 -5.88 -18.40
N LEU A 188 -5.22 -5.37 -19.63
CA LEU A 188 -5.78 -6.08 -20.78
C LEU A 188 -4.73 -7.04 -21.35
N SER A 189 -5.03 -8.34 -21.40
CA SER A 189 -4.24 -9.32 -22.18
C SER A 189 -4.46 -9.11 -23.68
N PRO A 190 -3.46 -9.26 -24.60
CA PRO A 190 -2.05 -9.68 -24.47
C PRO A 190 -1.00 -8.58 -24.79
N SER A 191 -1.40 -7.39 -25.23
CA SER A 191 -0.47 -6.31 -25.62
C SER A 191 0.25 -5.68 -24.44
N MET A 192 -0.30 -5.80 -23.23
CA MET A 192 0.15 -5.20 -21.95
C MET A 192 0.33 -3.67 -21.96
N ASP A 193 0.29 -2.99 -23.10
CA ASP A 193 0.44 -1.55 -23.32
C ASP A 193 -0.54 -0.63 -22.58
N THR A 194 -1.59 -1.18 -21.98
CA THR A 194 -2.65 -0.42 -21.32
C THR A 194 -2.92 -0.91 -19.90
N ILE A 195 -2.81 0.00 -18.95
CA ILE A 195 -3.25 -0.19 -17.56
C ILE A 195 -4.62 0.42 -17.40
N THR A 196 -5.55 -0.33 -16.82
CA THR A 196 -6.85 0.18 -16.41
C THR A 196 -6.88 0.30 -14.89
N PHE A 197 -7.03 1.52 -14.40
CA PHE A 197 -7.25 1.81 -12.99
C PHE A 197 -8.75 1.92 -12.74
N TRP A 198 -9.23 1.15 -11.78
CA TRP A 198 -10.60 1.16 -11.32
C TRP A 198 -10.67 1.85 -9.96
N ILE A 199 -11.60 2.78 -9.78
CA ILE A 199 -11.82 3.52 -8.54
C ILE A 199 -13.26 3.29 -8.08
N MET A 200 -13.42 2.79 -6.86
CA MET A 200 -14.71 2.60 -6.20
C MET A 200 -15.15 3.94 -5.61
N LYS A 201 -16.09 4.62 -6.28
CA LYS A 201 -16.56 5.96 -5.87
C LYS A 201 -17.40 5.94 -4.60
N GLU A 202 -18.13 4.86 -4.38
CA GLU A 202 -18.90 4.61 -3.17
C GLU A 202 -18.45 3.28 -2.57
N TYR A 203 -17.91 3.33 -1.36
CA TYR A 203 -17.31 2.15 -0.74
C TYR A 203 -18.34 1.01 -0.59
N GLY A 204 -17.95 -0.20 -1.01
CA GLY A 204 -18.80 -1.40 -0.97
C GLY A 204 -19.87 -1.47 -2.08
N VAL A 205 -20.05 -0.44 -2.90
CA VAL A 205 -21.07 -0.42 -3.98
C VAL A 205 -20.44 -0.83 -5.30
N LYS A 206 -20.84 -2.00 -5.82
CA LYS A 206 -20.29 -2.58 -7.06
C LYS A 206 -20.48 -1.68 -8.28
N GLU A 207 -21.62 -1.03 -8.40
CA GLU A 207 -21.98 -0.19 -9.53
C GLU A 207 -21.20 1.15 -9.53
N SER A 208 -20.54 1.48 -8.42
CA SER A 208 -19.78 2.72 -8.26
C SER A 208 -18.35 2.66 -8.83
N TRP A 209 -17.91 1.48 -9.30
CA TRP A 209 -16.61 1.33 -9.94
C TRP A 209 -16.57 2.14 -11.23
N THR A 210 -15.72 3.15 -11.24
CA THR A 210 -15.37 3.94 -12.43
C THR A 210 -13.95 3.58 -12.87
N LYS A 211 -13.57 3.89 -14.10
CA LYS A 211 -12.21 3.60 -14.59
C LYS A 211 -11.63 4.72 -15.43
N PHE A 212 -10.30 4.79 -15.40
CA PHE A 212 -9.52 5.50 -16.39
C PHE A 212 -8.40 4.57 -16.90
N LYS A 213 -7.88 4.88 -18.07
CA LYS A 213 -6.85 4.08 -18.72
C LYS A 213 -5.60 4.90 -18.92
N ILE A 214 -4.47 4.22 -18.89
CA ILE A 214 -3.18 4.76 -19.25
C ILE A 214 -2.62 3.84 -20.31
N THR A 215 -2.38 4.37 -21.50
CA THR A 215 -1.76 3.65 -22.60
C THR A 215 -0.43 4.31 -22.90
N GLU A 216 0.66 3.59 -22.65
CA GLU A 216 2.01 4.07 -22.92
C GLU A 216 2.90 2.89 -23.34
N PRO A 217 3.37 2.84 -24.59
CA PRO A 217 4.15 1.72 -25.12
C PRO A 217 5.47 1.45 -24.40
N SER A 218 6.00 2.42 -23.65
CA SER A 218 7.32 2.33 -23.00
C SER A 218 7.28 1.96 -21.51
N PHE A 219 6.10 1.81 -20.90
CA PHE A 219 6.05 1.38 -19.50
C PHE A 219 6.36 -0.10 -19.40
N ASP A 220 7.34 -0.49 -18.57
CA ASP A 220 7.36 -1.86 -18.06
C ASP A 220 6.19 -1.99 -17.09
N VAL A 221 5.13 -2.55 -17.65
CA VAL A 221 3.80 -2.56 -17.07
C VAL A 221 3.68 -3.51 -15.88
N SER A 222 4.69 -4.35 -15.65
CA SER A 222 4.70 -5.35 -14.59
C SER A 222 4.76 -4.78 -13.17
N LEU A 223 5.17 -3.52 -13.00
CA LEU A 223 5.44 -2.90 -11.69
C LEU A 223 4.71 -1.58 -11.43
N THR A 224 3.76 -1.18 -12.30
CA THR A 224 3.15 0.15 -12.14
C THR A 224 2.26 0.25 -10.91
N THR A 225 2.70 1.03 -9.93
CA THR A 225 1.94 1.31 -8.71
C THR A 225 1.41 2.74 -8.74
N LEU A 226 0.12 2.90 -8.48
CA LEU A 226 -0.48 4.21 -8.26
C LEU A 226 -0.09 4.69 -6.87
N VAL A 227 0.80 5.67 -6.79
CA VAL A 227 1.29 6.22 -5.54
C VAL A 227 0.27 7.17 -4.94
N CYS A 228 -0.16 8.17 -5.72
CA CYS A 228 -1.02 9.23 -5.21
C CYS A 228 -1.70 10.06 -6.29
N SER A 229 -2.55 10.98 -5.85
CA SER A 229 -2.98 12.09 -6.67
C SER A 229 -2.33 13.38 -6.20
N ILE A 230 -1.84 14.19 -7.14
CA ILE A 230 -1.16 15.47 -6.88
C ILE A 230 -1.99 16.68 -7.32
N GLY A 231 -3.24 16.45 -7.71
CA GLY A 231 -4.18 17.47 -8.17
C GLY A 231 -5.51 16.84 -8.55
N ASP A 232 -6.39 17.56 -9.23
CA ASP A 232 -7.69 16.98 -9.62
C ASP A 232 -7.53 15.90 -10.69
N ASP A 233 -6.72 16.21 -11.70
CA ASP A 233 -6.55 15.37 -12.88
C ASP A 233 -5.17 14.68 -12.94
N ASP A 234 -4.25 15.00 -12.03
CA ASP A 234 -2.89 14.47 -12.05
C ASP A 234 -2.68 13.37 -10.99
N VAL A 235 -2.04 12.27 -11.42
CA VAL A 235 -1.63 11.15 -10.57
C VAL A 235 -0.13 10.92 -10.66
N LEU A 236 0.45 10.47 -9.56
CA LEU A 236 1.84 10.03 -9.47
C LEU A 236 1.87 8.51 -9.58
N LEU A 237 2.62 8.02 -10.56
CA LEU A 237 2.82 6.61 -10.83
C LEU A 237 4.27 6.27 -10.55
N ASP A 238 4.47 5.14 -9.91
CA ASP A 238 5.75 4.45 -9.89
C ASP A 238 5.78 3.48 -11.07
N VAL A 239 6.72 3.65 -12.00
CA VAL A 239 6.90 2.81 -13.18
C VAL A 239 8.34 2.31 -13.23
N ASP A 240 8.56 1.12 -12.67
CA ASP A 240 9.87 0.46 -12.62
C ASP A 240 10.92 1.33 -11.90
N VAL A 241 11.77 2.03 -12.66
CA VAL A 241 12.84 2.91 -12.12
C VAL A 241 12.51 4.41 -12.25
N GLU A 242 11.32 4.76 -12.73
CA GLU A 242 10.88 6.14 -12.91
C GLU A 242 9.57 6.47 -12.17
N VAL A 243 9.57 7.61 -11.47
CA VAL A 243 8.33 8.22 -10.99
C VAL A 243 7.79 9.17 -12.05
N VAL A 244 6.55 8.94 -12.48
CA VAL A 244 5.92 9.67 -13.57
C VAL A 244 4.66 10.38 -13.07
N VAL A 245 4.48 11.64 -13.49
CA VAL A 245 3.18 12.30 -13.36
C VAL A 245 2.36 12.04 -14.61
N TYR A 246 1.13 11.61 -14.43
CA TYR A 246 0.18 11.38 -15.51
C TYR A 246 -1.08 12.22 -15.33
N ASN A 247 -1.48 12.95 -16.37
CA ASN A 247 -2.76 13.64 -16.40
C ASN A 247 -3.85 12.72 -16.96
N MET A 248 -4.79 12.33 -16.10
CA MET A 248 -5.89 11.41 -16.42
C MET A 248 -6.87 11.95 -17.45
N LYS A 249 -7.01 13.28 -17.56
CA LYS A 249 -7.98 13.94 -18.44
C LYS A 249 -7.44 14.14 -19.85
N GLU A 250 -6.19 14.56 -19.95
CA GLU A 250 -5.48 14.81 -21.19
C GLU A 250 -4.74 13.58 -21.71
N ASN A 251 -4.71 12.49 -20.91
CA ASN A 251 -4.05 11.23 -21.24
C ASN A 251 -2.58 11.43 -21.65
N ARG A 252 -1.86 12.25 -20.85
CA ARG A 252 -0.47 12.66 -21.15
C ARG A 252 0.45 12.51 -19.93
N ARG A 253 1.67 12.04 -20.21
CA ARG A 253 2.81 12.08 -19.28
C ARG A 253 3.31 13.52 -19.11
N LYS A 254 3.67 13.86 -17.88
CA LYS A 254 4.41 15.06 -17.48
C LYS A 254 5.75 14.63 -16.90
N ASN A 255 6.79 15.42 -17.15
CA ASN A 255 8.11 15.15 -16.57
C ASN A 255 8.14 15.64 -15.12
N LEU A 256 8.52 14.76 -14.21
CA LEU A 256 8.81 15.10 -12.83
C LEU A 256 10.31 15.27 -12.67
N LEU A 257 10.73 16.49 -12.34
CA LEU A 257 12.11 16.81 -12.04
C LEU A 257 12.28 16.80 -10.52
N ILE A 258 13.00 15.81 -10.01
CA ILE A 258 13.39 15.72 -8.60
C ILE A 258 14.88 16.07 -8.51
N ASP A 259 15.26 16.86 -7.52
CA ASP A 259 16.64 17.26 -7.23
C ASP A 259 17.51 16.13 -6.64
N VAL A 260 16.98 14.92 -6.59
CA VAL A 260 17.64 13.71 -6.12
C VAL A 260 17.72 12.73 -7.28
N ASN A 261 18.84 12.00 -7.39
CA ASN A 261 18.98 10.88 -8.31
C ASN A 261 18.68 9.58 -7.55
N PRO A 262 17.45 9.07 -7.57
CA PRO A 262 17.11 7.89 -6.79
C PRO A 262 17.78 6.65 -7.42
N ILE A 263 18.56 5.91 -6.63
CA ILE A 263 19.13 4.62 -7.05
C ILE A 263 18.09 3.50 -6.88
N ASN A 264 17.20 3.63 -5.89
CA ASN A 264 16.01 2.82 -5.61
C ASN A 264 15.04 3.70 -4.78
N TYR A 265 13.73 3.50 -4.91
CA TYR A 265 12.74 4.23 -4.12
C TYR A 265 11.48 3.39 -3.88
N ASP A 266 10.85 3.59 -2.72
CA ASP A 266 9.47 3.20 -2.43
C ASP A 266 8.66 4.49 -2.22
N GLY A 267 7.48 4.59 -2.82
CA GLY A 267 6.64 5.78 -2.76
C GLY A 267 5.29 5.54 -2.11
N LEU A 268 4.90 6.42 -1.16
CA LEU A 268 3.53 6.53 -0.69
C LEU A 268 3.17 7.97 -0.33
N THR A 269 1.88 8.22 -0.07
CA THR A 269 1.43 9.51 0.48
C THR A 269 1.53 9.55 1.98
N PHE A 270 1.89 10.70 2.54
CA PHE A 270 1.66 10.95 3.96
C PHE A 270 0.96 12.30 4.11
N VAL A 271 0.29 12.47 5.24
CA VAL A 271 -0.37 13.72 5.62
C VAL A 271 0.34 14.26 6.85
N ASP A 272 0.70 15.54 6.85
CA ASP A 272 1.34 16.16 8.01
C ASP A 272 0.47 16.04 9.26
N SER A 273 1.09 15.68 10.38
CA SER A 273 0.37 15.37 11.61
C SER A 273 1.27 15.50 12.83
N LEU A 274 0.67 15.78 13.99
CA LEU A 274 1.35 15.75 15.28
C LEU A 274 1.11 14.45 16.06
N VAL A 275 0.51 13.44 15.41
CA VAL A 275 0.26 12.11 16.01
C VAL A 275 1.57 11.48 16.47
N SER A 276 1.60 11.01 17.72
CA SER A 276 2.75 10.31 18.26
C SER A 276 2.84 8.89 17.71
N PRO A 277 4.03 8.40 17.30
CA PRO A 277 4.22 6.99 16.96
C PRO A 277 4.34 6.09 18.21
N TYR A 278 4.19 6.63 19.42
CA TYR A 278 4.20 5.90 20.69
C TYR A 278 2.86 6.05 21.42
N PHE A 279 2.53 5.05 22.24
CA PHE A 279 1.48 5.16 23.23
C PHE A 279 2.07 5.08 24.65
N GLY A 280 1.88 6.13 25.46
CA GLY A 280 2.49 6.28 26.79
C GLY A 280 3.54 7.40 26.84
N SER A 281 3.87 7.86 28.06
CA SER A 281 4.82 8.96 28.27
C SER A 281 6.21 8.60 27.80
N GLU A 282 6.88 9.53 27.12
CA GLU A 282 8.32 9.51 26.87
C GLU A 282 9.03 9.24 28.20
N THR A 283 9.57 8.04 28.39
CA THR A 283 10.62 7.88 29.40
C THR A 283 11.85 8.53 28.80
N GLU A 284 12.05 9.81 29.13
CA GLU A 284 13.32 10.50 28.99
C GLU A 284 14.41 9.59 29.56
N GLY A 285 15.34 9.19 28.70
CA GLY A 285 16.56 8.45 29.06
C GLY A 285 17.76 9.18 28.52
#